data_AF-A0A8J8C6Z7-F1
#
_entry.id   AF-A0A8J8C6Z7-F1
#
_cell.length_a   1.000
_cell.length_b   1.000
_cell.length_c   1.000
_cell.angle_alpha   90.00
_cell.angle_beta   90.00
_cell.angle_gamma   90.00
#
_symmetry.space_group_name_H-M   'P 1'
#
loop_
_entity.id
_entity.type
_entity.pdbx_description
1 polymer ?
#
loop_
_entity_poly.entity_id
_entity_poly.type
_entity_poly.pdbx_seq_one_letter_code
_entity_poly.pdbx_strand_id
1 'polypeptide(L)'
;MEICMGAGTTSSRSIGPEQSVATVVALELAAVRNEDPMDIAPLSDSINTDALNAFFRGSDADFELTFTHEGHAITVSSTEVTVARE
;
A
#
# COMPACT_ATOMS: atom_id res chain seq x y z
N MET A 1 0.25 -3.27 -20.67
CA MET A 1 1.03 -4.37 -20.05
C MET A 1 0.21 -4.90 -18.90
N GLU A 2 0.16 -6.21 -18.82
CA GLU A 2 -0.88 -7.07 -18.28
C GLU A 2 -0.72 -7.25 -16.76
N ILE A 3 -1.80 -7.14 -15.99
CA ILE A 3 -1.88 -7.79 -14.68
C ILE A 3 -2.99 -8.85 -14.75
N CYS A 4 -2.56 -10.06 -15.06
CA CYS A 4 -3.37 -11.28 -15.02
C CYS A 4 -3.82 -11.54 -13.57
N MET A 5 -5.13 -11.49 -13.34
CA MET A 5 -5.74 -11.90 -12.07
C MET A 5 -5.75 -13.43 -11.96
N GLY A 6 -4.78 -13.99 -11.26
CA GLY A 6 -4.80 -15.38 -10.77
C GLY A 6 -5.54 -15.45 -9.43
N ALA A 7 -6.28 -16.53 -9.21
CA ALA A 7 -7.16 -16.74 -8.05
C ALA A 7 -6.47 -16.48 -6.69
N GLY A 8 -6.86 -15.38 -6.06
CA GLY A 8 -6.31 -14.81 -4.82
C GLY A 8 -6.16 -13.31 -5.06
N THR A 9 -7.01 -12.47 -4.47
CA THR A 9 -6.99 -11.01 -4.75
C THR A 9 -5.75 -10.38 -4.12
N THR A 10 -4.62 -10.51 -4.80
CA THR A 10 -3.37 -9.84 -4.46
C THR A 10 -3.14 -8.78 -5.53
N SER A 11 -3.12 -7.51 -5.15
CA SER A 11 -2.81 -6.38 -6.03
C SER A 11 -1.47 -5.80 -5.63
N SER A 12 -0.67 -5.36 -6.61
CA SER A 12 0.56 -4.65 -6.35
C SER A 12 0.75 -3.44 -7.27
N ARG A 13 1.36 -2.39 -6.73
CA ARG A 13 1.64 -1.13 -7.42
C ARG A 13 3.03 -0.62 -7.09
N SER A 14 3.73 -0.16 -8.12
CA SER A 14 5.02 0.50 -7.98
C SER A 14 4.88 1.90 -7.39
N ILE A 15 5.77 2.25 -6.47
CA ILE A 15 5.88 3.57 -5.84
C ILE A 15 6.84 4.41 -6.68
N GLY A 16 6.37 5.52 -7.23
CA GLY A 16 7.24 6.50 -7.88
C GLY A 16 8.08 7.29 -6.86
N PRO A 17 9.28 7.77 -7.23
CA PRO A 17 10.19 8.47 -6.31
C PRO A 17 9.65 9.79 -5.75
N GLU A 18 8.64 10.37 -6.39
CA GLU A 18 7.96 11.60 -5.93
C GLU A 18 6.60 11.33 -5.27
N GLN A 19 6.19 10.06 -5.18
CA GLN A 19 4.88 9.68 -4.63
C GLN A 19 5.01 9.35 -3.14
N SER A 20 4.07 9.86 -2.33
CA SER A 20 3.97 9.48 -0.92
C SER A 20 3.53 8.02 -0.82
N VAL A 21 4.29 7.22 -0.07
CA VAL A 21 4.01 5.80 0.15
C VAL A 21 2.58 5.58 0.66
N ALA A 22 2.14 6.40 1.63
CA ALA A 22 0.78 6.36 2.15
C ALA A 22 -0.30 6.53 1.07
N THR A 23 -0.08 7.41 0.10
CA THR A 23 -1.03 7.62 -1.01
C THR A 23 -1.10 6.40 -1.91
N VAL A 24 0.04 5.78 -2.20
CA VAL A 24 0.09 4.56 -3.04
C VAL A 24 -0.65 3.41 -2.35
N VAL A 25 -0.44 3.24 -1.04
CA VAL A 25 -1.17 2.23 -0.25
C VAL A 25 -2.67 2.48 -0.28
N ALA A 26 -3.13 3.72 -0.09
CA ALA A 26 -4.55 4.04 -0.10
C ALA A 26 -5.18 3.73 -1.46
N LEU A 27 -4.49 4.08 -2.56
CA LEU A 27 -4.96 3.79 -3.91
C LEU A 27 -5.04 2.29 -4.19
N GLU A 28 -4.06 1.50 -3.75
CA GLU A 28 -4.11 0.05 -3.92
C GLU A 28 -5.18 -0.62 -3.07
N LEU A 29 -5.35 -0.16 -1.83
CA LEU A 29 -6.42 -0.67 -0.98
C LEU A 29 -7.80 -0.38 -1.61
N ALA A 30 -8.01 0.83 -2.13
CA ALA A 30 -9.24 1.17 -2.86
C ALA A 30 -9.43 0.30 -4.11
N ALA A 31 -8.35 0.03 -4.86
CA ALA A 31 -8.40 -0.83 -6.04
C ALA A 31 -8.79 -2.28 -5.69
N VAL A 32 -8.24 -2.84 -4.61
CA VAL A 32 -8.59 -4.19 -4.11
C VAL A 32 -10.04 -4.23 -3.61
N ARG A 33 -10.48 -3.18 -2.91
CA ARG A 33 -11.84 -3.06 -2.40
C ARG A 33 -12.87 -2.71 -3.48
N ASN A 34 -12.42 -2.29 -4.66
CA ASN A 34 -13.26 -1.71 -5.71
C ASN A 34 -14.09 -0.51 -5.21
N GLU A 35 -13.50 0.25 -4.29
CA GLU A 35 -14.11 1.41 -3.63
C GLU A 35 -13.31 2.67 -3.95
N ASP A 36 -13.95 3.83 -3.77
CA ASP A 36 -13.25 5.10 -3.92
C ASP A 36 -12.21 5.27 -2.80
N PRO A 37 -11.00 5.79 -3.11
CA PRO A 37 -9.97 6.02 -2.11
C PRO A 37 -10.36 7.08 -1.05
N MET A 38 -11.46 7.80 -1.27
CA MET A 38 -12.06 8.71 -0.28
C MET A 38 -13.09 8.04 0.63
N ASP A 39 -13.55 6.83 0.28
CA ASP A 39 -14.57 6.08 1.03
C ASP A 39 -13.96 5.02 1.95
N ILE A 40 -12.73 4.56 1.62
CA ILE A 40 -11.93 3.68 2.49
C ILE A 40 -11.54 4.37 3.80
N ALA A 41 -11.38 3.58 4.86
CA ALA A 41 -10.88 4.08 6.13
C ALA A 41 -9.50 4.73 5.94
N PRO A 42 -9.24 5.87 6.60
CA PRO A 42 -7.96 6.53 6.44
C PRO A 42 -6.86 5.63 7.02
N LEU A 43 -5.78 5.41 6.25
CA LEU A 43 -4.63 4.62 6.70
C LEU A 43 -4.05 5.10 8.03
N SER A 44 -4.21 6.39 8.34
CA SER A 44 -3.85 7.00 9.63
C SER A 44 -4.50 6.33 10.85
N ASP A 45 -5.59 5.59 10.66
CA ASP A 45 -6.27 4.84 11.72
C ASP A 45 -5.45 3.61 12.18
N SER A 46 -4.74 2.94 11.26
CA SER A 46 -3.92 1.77 11.58
C SER A 46 -2.42 2.05 11.60
N ILE A 47 -1.95 3.02 10.81
CA ILE A 47 -0.54 3.37 10.73
C ILE A 47 -0.34 4.88 10.55
N ASN A 48 0.65 5.45 11.24
CA ASN A 48 1.00 6.86 11.05
C ASN A 48 1.62 7.06 9.65
N THR A 49 0.85 7.67 8.75
CA THR A 49 1.22 7.91 7.35
C THR A 49 2.39 8.88 7.19
N ASP A 50 2.53 9.84 8.10
CA ASP A 50 3.65 10.79 8.10
C ASP A 50 4.95 10.10 8.52
N ALA A 51 4.89 9.25 9.56
CA ALA A 51 6.01 8.43 9.99
C ALA A 51 6.42 7.41 8.91
N LEU A 52 5.45 6.76 8.25
CA LEU A 52 5.70 5.86 7.13
C LEU A 52 6.41 6.60 6.00
N ASN A 53 5.91 7.77 5.61
CA ASN A 53 6.52 8.56 4.56
C ASN A 53 7.93 9.04 4.94
N ALA A 54 8.14 9.48 6.18
CA ALA A 54 9.45 9.89 6.69
C ALA A 54 10.43 8.70 6.71
N PHE A 55 9.96 7.52 7.10
CA PHE A 55 10.77 6.29 7.16
C PHE A 55 11.29 5.90 5.78
N PHE A 56 10.45 5.92 4.75
CA PHE A 56 10.84 5.61 3.38
C PHE A 56 11.62 6.74 2.70
N ARG A 57 11.36 8.00 3.05
CA ARG A 57 12.08 9.15 2.47
C ARG A 57 13.51 9.29 2.99
N GLY A 58 13.79 8.78 4.20
CA GLY A 58 15.10 8.86 4.84
C GLY A 58 15.98 7.61 4.68
N SER A 59 15.48 6.59 3.98
CA SER A 59 16.11 5.28 3.91
C SER A 59 16.51 4.91 2.48
N ASP A 60 17.81 4.82 2.23
CA ASP A 60 18.38 4.23 1.00
C ASP A 60 18.42 2.69 1.03
N ALA A 61 17.99 2.07 2.13
CA ALA A 61 17.97 0.62 2.28
C ALA A 61 16.61 0.03 1.89
N ASP A 62 16.64 -1.18 1.36
CA ASP A 62 15.44 -1.97 1.06
C ASP A 62 14.77 -2.41 2.36
N PHE A 63 13.76 -1.65 2.76
CA PHE A 63 12.90 -2.00 3.89
C PHE A 63 11.55 -2.48 3.38
N GLU A 64 11.03 -3.49 4.07
CA GLU A 64 9.68 -4.02 3.86
C GLU A 64 8.91 -3.88 5.17
N LEU A 65 7.70 -3.33 5.09
CA LEU A 65 6.79 -3.16 6.20
C LEU A 65 5.48 -3.88 5.89
N THR A 66 5.13 -4.86 6.72
CA THR A 66 3.83 -5.55 6.63
C THR A 66 2.94 -5.18 7.80
N PHE A 67 1.70 -4.80 7.51
CA PHE A 67 0.67 -4.52 8.52
C PHE A 67 -0.71 -4.90 8.01
N THR A 68 -1.63 -5.22 8.92
CA THR A 68 -3.02 -5.51 8.58
C THR A 68 -3.87 -4.26 8.74
N HIS A 69 -4.70 -3.96 7.74
CA HIS A 69 -5.69 -2.88 7.78
C HIS A 69 -7.01 -3.39 7.19
N GLU A 70 -8.10 -3.24 7.94
CA GLU A 70 -9.44 -3.68 7.52
C GLU A 70 -9.49 -5.12 6.96
N GLY A 71 -8.76 -6.05 7.59
CA GLY A 71 -8.71 -7.45 7.17
C GLY A 71 -7.88 -7.73 5.91
N HIS A 72 -7.09 -6.76 5.47
CA HIS A 72 -6.14 -6.92 4.37
C HIS A 72 -4.71 -6.81 4.89
N ALA A 73 -3.86 -7.75 4.50
CA ALA A 73 -2.43 -7.69 4.72
C ALA A 73 -1.80 -6.77 3.67
N ILE A 74 -1.23 -5.66 4.13
CA ILE A 74 -0.55 -4.68 3.30
C ILE A 74 0.94 -4.80 3.54
N THR A 75 1.68 -5.08 2.48
CA THR A 75 3.14 -5.11 2.45
C THR A 75 3.64 -3.93 1.64
N VAL A 76 4.52 -3.13 2.22
CA VAL A 76 5.08 -1.92 1.62
C VAL A 76 6.58 -2.05 1.57
N SER A 77 7.13 -1.99 0.37
CA SER A 77 8.56 -2.03 0.10
C SER A 77 9.03 -0.68 -0.44
N SER A 78 10.34 -0.50 -0.61
CA SER A 78 10.95 0.73 -1.12
C SER A 78 10.40 1.16 -2.49
N THR A 79 10.03 0.20 -3.33
CA THR A 79 9.62 0.42 -4.72
C THR A 79 8.21 -0.03 -5.04
N GLU A 80 7.55 -0.77 -4.16
CA GLU A 80 6.25 -1.38 -4.44
C GLU A 80 5.38 -1.53 -3.19
N VAL A 81 4.08 -1.46 -3.39
CA VAL A 81 3.07 -1.82 -2.40
C VAL A 81 2.36 -3.07 -2.91
N THR A 82 2.16 -4.05 -2.03
CA THR A 82 1.35 -5.23 -2.27
C THR A 82 0.24 -5.31 -1.23
N VAL A 83 -0.98 -5.54 -1.67
CA VAL A 83 -2.15 -5.74 -0.81
C VAL A 83 -2.71 -7.12 -1.09
N ALA A 84 -2.78 -7.94 -0.05
CA ALA A 84 -3.38 -9.27 -0.08
C ALA A 84 -4.59 -9.32 0.87
N ARG A 85 -5.66 -9.98 0.45
CA ARG A 85 -6.75 -10.34 1.38
C ARG A 85 -6.25 -11.45 2.32
N GLU A 86 -6.49 -11.32 3.62
CA GLU A 86 -6.31 -12.43 4.57
C GLU A 86 -7.52 -13.38 4.55
#